data_AF-A0A117SLJ9-F1
#
_entry.id   AF-A0A117SLJ9-F1
#
_cell.length_a   1.000
_cell.length_b   1.000
_cell.length_c   1.000
_cell.angle_alpha   90.00
_cell.angle_beta   90.00
_cell.angle_gamma   90.00
#
_symmetry.space_group_name_H-M   'P 1'
#
loop_
_entity.id
_entity.type
_entity.pdbx_description
1 polymer ?
#
loop_
_entity_poly.entity_id
_entity_poly.type
_entity_poly.pdbx_seq_one_letter_code
_entity_poly.pdbx_strand_id
1 'polypeptide(L)'
;MNPYEPGMLGASALHSLSSRNIVKKQKRILHGKEYNMFYNPMWSLLGDINLPDGTYFYDDSSQEVNLYWNIFDQVLIRPSLIELFNSTYAGRIPNLSLTNYLYVW
;
A
#
# COMPACT_ATOMS: atom_id res chain seq x y z
N MET A 1 -12.30 10.47 -2.03
CA MET A 1 -11.38 9.98 -3.08
C MET A 1 -10.76 8.70 -2.58
N ASN A 2 -10.75 7.65 -3.39
CA ASN A 2 -10.13 6.38 -3.02
C ASN A 2 -8.59 6.59 -2.96
N PRO A 3 -7.86 6.10 -1.92
CA PRO A 3 -6.40 6.28 -1.81
C PRO A 3 -5.59 5.82 -3.03
N TYR A 4 -6.15 4.90 -3.84
CA TYR A 4 -5.51 4.38 -5.05
C TYR A 4 -5.97 5.07 -6.35
N GLU A 5 -6.81 6.11 -6.27
CA GLU A 5 -7.20 6.88 -7.45
C GLU A 5 -6.05 7.79 -7.93
N PRO A 6 -5.97 8.07 -9.25
CA PRO A 6 -4.92 8.94 -9.81
C PRO A 6 -4.81 10.31 -9.13
N GLY A 7 -5.92 10.90 -8.67
CA GLY A 7 -5.89 12.18 -7.96
C GLY A 7 -5.16 12.13 -6.60
N MET A 8 -5.09 10.96 -5.97
CA MET A 8 -4.33 10.74 -4.75
C MET A 8 -2.86 10.43 -5.04
N LEU A 9 -2.60 9.59 -6.05
CA LEU A 9 -1.27 9.03 -6.29
C LEU A 9 -0.38 9.87 -7.21
N GLY A 10 -0.99 10.65 -8.10
CA GLY A 10 -0.27 11.27 -9.19
C GLY A 10 0.71 12.34 -8.75
N ALA A 11 1.91 12.36 -9.35
CA ALA A 11 2.94 13.39 -9.13
C ALA A 11 2.39 14.81 -9.23
N SER A 12 1.57 15.05 -10.25
CA SER A 12 0.94 16.33 -10.57
C SER A 12 -0.31 16.63 -9.73
N ALA A 13 -0.78 15.65 -8.96
CA ALA A 13 -1.93 15.76 -8.07
C ALA A 13 -1.46 15.81 -6.61
N LEU A 14 -2.05 15.00 -5.72
CA LEU A 14 -1.67 14.96 -4.31
C LEU A 14 -0.38 14.18 -4.05
N HIS A 15 0.09 13.36 -5.00
CA HIS A 15 1.37 12.63 -4.88
C HIS A 15 1.57 11.98 -3.50
N SER A 16 0.52 11.30 -3.06
CA SER A 16 0.40 10.73 -1.73
C SER A 16 0.99 9.32 -1.71
N LEU A 17 2.03 9.10 -0.90
CA LEU A 17 2.82 7.86 -0.88
C LEU A 17 2.82 7.20 0.50
N SER A 18 3.02 5.88 0.51
CA SER A 18 3.07 5.02 1.71
C SER A 18 4.42 4.96 2.38
N SER A 19 5.52 5.26 1.68
CA SER A 19 6.87 5.09 2.22
C SER A 19 7.42 6.39 2.79
N ARG A 20 7.68 6.41 4.10
CA ARG A 20 8.41 7.49 4.76
C ARG A 20 9.79 7.70 4.14
N ASN A 21 10.46 6.62 3.76
CA ASN A 21 11.81 6.69 3.22
C ASN A 21 11.85 7.36 1.85
N ILE A 22 10.79 7.20 1.06
CA ILE A 22 10.67 7.85 -0.26
C ILE A 22 10.26 9.30 -0.09
N VAL A 23 9.26 9.57 0.75
CA VAL A 23 8.78 10.96 0.98
C VAL A 23 9.85 11.83 1.63
N LYS A 24 10.82 11.27 2.37
CA LYS A 24 12.00 12.01 2.88
C LYS A 24 12.82 12.69 1.79
N LYS A 25 12.75 12.23 0.53
CA LYS A 25 13.37 12.91 -0.63
C LYS A 25 12.69 14.24 -0.94
N GLN A 26 11.51 14.49 -0.36
CA GLN A 26 10.64 15.67 -0.49
C GLN A 26 10.03 15.84 -1.88
N LYS A 27 10.83 15.65 -2.92
CA LYS A 27 10.45 15.88 -4.31
C LYS A 27 10.97 14.79 -5.24
N ARG A 28 10.30 14.62 -6.38
CA ARG A 28 10.82 13.86 -7.52
C ARG A 28 10.74 14.70 -8.79
N ILE A 29 11.59 14.39 -9.75
CA ILE A 29 11.61 15.06 -11.06
C ILE A 29 10.94 14.14 -12.08
N LEU A 30 9.93 14.66 -12.78
CA LEU A 30 9.25 13.97 -13.87
C LEU A 30 9.19 14.92 -15.07
N HIS A 31 9.71 14.49 -16.22
CA HIS A 31 9.83 15.30 -17.44
C HIS A 31 10.45 16.70 -17.19
N GLY A 32 11.48 16.77 -16.34
CA GLY A 32 12.18 18.02 -16.02
C GLY A 32 11.46 18.94 -15.01
N LYS A 33 10.30 18.52 -14.46
CA LYS A 33 9.55 19.28 -13.46
C LYS A 33 9.60 18.61 -12.09
N GLU A 34 9.79 19.41 -11.04
CA GLU A 34 9.74 18.96 -9.65
C GLU A 34 8.29 18.82 -9.15
N TYR A 35 8.04 17.75 -8.40
CA TYR A 35 6.76 17.48 -7.74
C TYR A 35 6.99 17.13 -6.27
N ASN A 36 6.34 17.86 -5.36
CA ASN A 36 6.38 17.57 -3.93
C ASN A 36 5.61 16.28 -3.62
N MET A 37 6.02 15.57 -2.58
CA MET A 37 5.37 14.34 -2.11
C MET A 37 4.65 14.58 -0.79
N PHE A 38 3.48 13.98 -0.63
CA PHE A 38 2.82 13.84 0.66
C PHE A 38 3.01 12.42 1.19
N TYR A 39 3.18 12.28 2.50
CA TYR A 39 3.12 10.98 3.18
C TYR A 39 1.68 10.72 3.62
N ASN A 40 1.14 9.55 3.26
CA ASN A 40 -0.15 9.10 3.73
C ASN A 40 0.03 8.09 4.87
N PRO A 41 -0.16 8.50 6.14
CA PRO A 41 0.01 7.61 7.29
C PRO A 41 -1.01 6.47 7.34
N MET A 42 -2.12 6.54 6.58
CA MET A 42 -3.13 5.48 6.60
C MET A 42 -2.59 4.14 6.11
N TRP A 43 -1.59 4.14 5.22
CA TRP A 43 -0.97 2.90 4.73
C TRP A 43 -0.05 2.22 5.76
N SER A 44 0.29 2.88 6.87
CA SER A 44 0.95 2.21 8.00
C SER A 44 0.14 1.04 8.54
N LEU A 45 -1.20 1.14 8.49
CA LEU A 45 -2.11 0.06 8.92
C LEU A 45 -2.02 -1.19 8.03
N LEU A 46 -1.44 -1.07 6.84
CA LEU A 46 -1.32 -2.16 5.86
C LEU A 46 0.10 -2.72 5.74
N GLY A 47 1.09 -2.17 6.45
CA GLY A 47 2.44 -2.73 6.42
C GLY A 47 3.62 -1.78 6.64
N ASP A 48 3.42 -0.45 6.63
CA ASP A 48 4.55 0.50 6.79
C ASP A 48 5.19 0.51 8.20
N ILE A 49 4.54 -0.13 9.19
CA ILE A 49 5.00 -0.13 10.59
C ILE A 49 6.34 -0.85 10.75
N ASN A 50 6.60 -1.90 9.96
CA ASN A 50 7.86 -2.64 9.98
C ASN A 50 8.42 -2.72 8.56
N LEU A 51 9.74 -2.58 8.42
CA LEU A 51 10.37 -2.71 7.10
C LEU A 51 10.27 -4.16 6.58
N PRO A 52 10.11 -4.34 5.25
CA PRO A 52 9.96 -3.30 4.21
C PRO A 52 8.60 -2.58 4.22
N ASP A 53 8.53 -1.35 3.68
CA ASP A 53 7.34 -0.47 3.70
C ASP A 53 6.10 -1.03 2.93
N GLY A 54 6.24 -2.18 2.29
CA GLY A 54 5.21 -2.91 1.56
C GLY A 54 5.73 -4.30 1.16
N THR A 55 4.93 -5.06 0.41
CA THR A 55 5.29 -6.44 0.06
C THR A 55 5.97 -6.58 -1.29
N TYR A 56 5.82 -5.58 -2.17
CA TYR A 56 6.51 -5.53 -3.45
C TYR A 56 7.00 -4.13 -3.81
N PHE A 57 8.31 -4.00 -4.07
CA PHE A 57 8.92 -2.75 -4.52
C PHE A 57 8.98 -2.69 -6.05
N TYR A 58 8.46 -1.62 -6.62
CA TYR A 58 8.53 -1.31 -8.05
C TYR A 58 8.67 0.19 -8.27
N ASP A 59 9.82 0.60 -8.80
CA ASP A 59 10.09 1.99 -9.13
C ASP A 59 9.92 2.21 -10.64
N ASP A 60 8.79 2.82 -11.01
CA ASP A 60 8.62 3.45 -12.31
C ASP A 60 8.54 4.97 -12.17
N SER A 61 9.66 5.57 -11.75
CA SER A 61 9.80 7.01 -11.55
C SER A 61 9.53 7.85 -12.81
N SER A 62 9.45 7.22 -13.99
CA SER A 62 9.05 7.83 -15.25
C SER A 62 7.54 7.99 -15.43
N GLN A 63 6.73 7.36 -14.58
CA GLN A 63 5.27 7.46 -14.63
C GLN A 63 4.73 8.52 -13.69
N GLU A 64 3.59 9.07 -14.09
CA GLU A 64 2.84 10.03 -13.30
C GLU A 64 2.37 9.40 -11.97
N VAL A 65 1.85 8.16 -12.02
CA VAL A 65 1.44 7.38 -10.85
C VAL A 65 2.52 6.36 -10.53
N ASN A 66 3.12 6.46 -9.34
CA ASN A 66 4.09 5.48 -8.85
C ASN A 66 3.98 5.34 -7.33
N LEU A 67 3.51 4.19 -6.87
CA LEU A 67 3.37 3.86 -5.44
C LEU A 67 4.70 3.50 -4.77
N TYR A 68 5.69 3.07 -5.56
CA TYR A 68 6.93 2.44 -5.13
C TYR A 68 6.76 1.14 -4.34
N TRP A 69 6.05 1.17 -3.21
CA TRP A 69 5.74 0.01 -2.39
C TRP A 69 4.28 -0.37 -2.56
N ASN A 70 4.06 -1.54 -3.16
CA ASN A 70 2.74 -2.15 -3.34
C ASN A 70 2.47 -3.14 -2.21
N ILE A 71 1.19 -3.33 -1.90
CA ILE A 71 0.71 -4.28 -0.91
C ILE A 71 -0.29 -5.18 -1.63
N PHE A 72 0.25 -6.24 -2.25
CA PHE A 72 -0.56 -7.18 -3.02
C PHE A 72 -1.23 -8.23 -2.14
N ASP A 73 -0.59 -8.60 -1.03
CA ASP A 73 -1.08 -9.65 -0.14
C ASP A 73 -2.39 -9.23 0.54
N GLN A 74 -3.50 -9.80 0.07
CA GLN A 74 -4.82 -9.56 0.59
C GLN A 74 -5.45 -10.88 1.06
N VAL A 75 -6.05 -10.84 2.25
CA VAL A 75 -6.91 -11.91 2.75
C VAL A 75 -8.35 -11.47 2.59
N LEU A 76 -9.10 -12.14 1.71
CA LEU A 76 -10.51 -11.89 1.52
C LEU A 76 -11.33 -12.91 2.30
N ILE A 77 -12.23 -12.43 3.14
CA ILE A 77 -13.09 -13.25 3.99
C ILE A 77 -14.53 -13.12 3.49
N ARG A 78 -15.20 -14.25 3.28
CA ARG A 78 -16.62 -14.25 2.92
C ARG A 78 -17.44 -13.66 4.08
N PRO A 79 -18.49 -12.86 3.82
CA PRO A 79 -19.31 -12.28 4.88
C PRO A 79 -19.83 -13.31 5.90
N SER A 80 -20.19 -14.52 5.45
CA SER A 80 -20.66 -15.61 6.32
C SER A 80 -19.62 -16.14 7.31
N LEU A 81 -18.34 -15.78 7.15
CA LEU A 81 -17.23 -16.21 8.02
C LEU A 81 -16.70 -15.08 8.90
N ILE A 82 -17.29 -13.88 8.84
CA ILE A 82 -16.76 -12.70 9.55
C ILE A 82 -16.80 -12.87 11.07
N GLU A 83 -17.86 -13.47 11.60
CA GLU A 83 -18.04 -13.74 13.03
C GLU A 83 -17.01 -14.74 13.58
N LEU A 84 -16.38 -15.54 12.70
CA LEU A 84 -15.34 -16.50 13.08
C LEU A 84 -13.93 -15.90 12.97
N PHE A 85 -13.79 -14.72 12.37
CA PHE A 85 -12.49 -14.09 12.17
C PHE A 85 -12.04 -13.34 13.43
N ASN A 86 -10.94 -13.80 14.02
CA ASN A 86 -10.32 -13.11 15.15
C ASN A 86 -9.24 -12.14 14.64
N SER A 87 -9.54 -10.83 14.72
CA SER A 87 -8.69 -9.74 14.25
C SER A 87 -7.33 -9.63 14.96
N THR A 88 -7.16 -10.29 16.11
CA THR A 88 -5.91 -10.30 16.87
C THR A 88 -4.76 -11.00 16.12
N TYR A 89 -5.09 -11.84 15.11
CA TYR A 89 -4.13 -12.64 14.33
C TYR A 89 -3.87 -12.11 12.91
N ALA A 90 -4.37 -10.91 12.55
CA ALA A 90 -4.21 -10.39 11.19
C ALA A 90 -2.73 -10.24 10.74
N GLY A 91 -1.77 -10.16 11.69
CA GLY A 91 -0.33 -10.20 11.40
C GLY A 91 0.35 -11.58 11.50
N ARG A 92 -0.36 -12.60 11.99
CA ARG A 92 0.12 -13.99 12.14
C ARG A 92 -1.09 -14.92 12.14
N ILE A 93 -1.57 -15.34 10.97
CA ILE A 93 -2.62 -16.37 10.88
C ILE A 93 -1.93 -17.72 11.16
N PRO A 94 -2.12 -18.38 12.31
CA PRO A 94 -1.55 -19.68 12.57
C PRO A 94 -2.48 -20.72 11.95
N ASN A 95 -2.01 -21.44 10.92
CA ASN A 95 -2.54 -22.73 10.45
C ASN A 95 -4.08 -22.91 10.54
N LEU A 96 -4.84 -22.10 9.79
CA LEU A 96 -6.23 -22.40 9.48
C LEU A 96 -6.28 -23.07 8.09
N SER A 97 -7.06 -24.14 7.93
CA SER A 97 -7.07 -24.92 6.68
C SER A 97 -7.46 -24.05 5.49
N LEU A 98 -6.69 -24.17 4.40
CA LEU A 98 -6.77 -23.38 3.16
C LEU A 98 -8.11 -23.46 2.41
N THR A 99 -9.07 -24.24 2.89
CA THR A 99 -10.38 -24.45 2.26
C THR A 99 -11.35 -23.27 2.40
N ASN A 100 -11.04 -22.28 3.26
CA ASN A 100 -11.99 -21.21 3.62
C ASN A 100 -11.55 -19.79 3.21
N TYR A 101 -10.36 -19.61 2.65
CA TYR A 101 -9.81 -18.30 2.26
C TYR A 101 -9.41 -18.29 0.79
N LEU A 102 -9.64 -17.16 0.12
CA LEU A 102 -9.04 -16.89 -1.18
C LEU A 102 -7.81 -16.01 -0.94
N TYR A 103 -6.63 -16.58 -1.15
CA TYR A 103 -5.41 -15.80 -1.31
C TYR A 103 -5.40 -15.25 -2.73
N VAL A 104 -5.33 -13.93 -2.86
CA VAL A 104 -5.15 -13.26 -4.14
C VAL A 104 -3.72 -12.71 -4.13
N TRP A 105 -2.91 -13.16 -5.09
CA TRP A 105 -1.57 -12.64 -5.36
C TRP A 105 -1.65 -11.32 -6.12
#